data_AF-A0A536WE91-F1
#
_entry.id   AF-A0A536WE91-F1
#
_cell.length_a   1.000
_cell.length_b   1.000
_cell.length_c   1.000
_cell.angle_alpha   90.00
_cell.angle_beta   90.00
_cell.angle_gamma   90.00
#
_symmetry.space_group_name_H-M   'P 1'
#
loop_
_entity.id
_entity.type
_entity.pdbx_description
1 polymer ?
#
loop_
_entity_poly.entity_id
_entity_poly.type
_entity_poly.pdbx_seq_one_letter_code
_entity_poly.pdbx_strand_id
1 'polypeptide(L)'
;MAESSSDPEVLADIVLGCADAEAQCAKVLARVAQMTEAGDGRRYQRLNFALGSYYLRKKDYARAISYMEAGRDKSNKNKIEANDPEMLAGLAEAYFRTKKFSEGLEIFFEMSKEFPVVRQIQEAMQGVYSMEQRSAGDVKIL
;
A
#
# COMPACT_ATOMS: atom_id res chain seq x y z
N MET A 1 -12.78 32.75 12.65
CA MET A 1 -11.89 31.67 13.13
C MET A 1 -12.17 30.46 12.25
N ALA A 2 -11.33 30.21 11.25
CA ALA A 2 -11.51 29.04 10.39
C ALA A 2 -11.08 27.82 11.20
N GLU A 3 -12.04 26.99 11.62
CA GLU A 3 -11.73 25.63 12.03
C GLU A 3 -11.04 24.97 10.85
N SER A 4 -9.70 24.88 10.90
CA SER A 4 -8.94 24.11 9.92
C SER A 4 -9.49 22.71 9.98
N SER A 5 -10.22 22.26 8.95
CA SER A 5 -10.94 21.00 9.03
C SER A 5 -9.95 19.91 9.41
N SER A 6 -10.21 19.27 10.55
CA SER A 6 -9.46 18.11 11.03
C SER A 6 -10.11 16.82 10.51
N ASP A 7 -10.91 16.95 9.45
CA ASP A 7 -11.63 15.85 8.85
C ASP A 7 -10.63 14.91 8.18
N PRO A 8 -10.51 13.66 8.65
CA PRO A 8 -9.61 12.67 8.08
C PRO A 8 -9.81 12.47 6.57
N GLU A 9 -11.04 12.59 6.08
CA GLU A 9 -11.35 12.36 4.67
C GLU A 9 -10.79 13.49 3.80
N VAL A 10 -11.00 14.74 4.19
CA VAL A 10 -10.45 15.92 3.49
C VAL A 10 -8.92 15.89 3.50
N LEU A 11 -8.33 15.51 4.63
CA LEU A 11 -6.87 15.36 4.73
C LEU A 11 -6.33 14.23 3.84
N ALA A 12 -7.08 13.13 3.68
CA ALA A 12 -6.70 12.04 2.80
C ALA A 12 -6.66 12.52 1.34
N ASP A 13 -7.69 13.25 0.91
CA ASP A 13 -7.77 13.80 -0.45
C ASP A 13 -6.64 14.79 -0.74
N ILE A 14 -6.28 15.64 0.23
CA ILE A 14 -5.12 16.53 0.10
C ILE A 14 -3.83 15.72 -0.07
N VAL A 15 -3.62 14.68 0.75
CA VAL A 15 -2.40 13.85 0.66
C VAL A 15 -2.32 13.09 -0.66
N LEU A 16 -3.43 12.53 -1.15
CA LEU A 16 -3.51 11.88 -2.47
C LEU A 16 -3.20 12.87 -3.59
N GLY A 17 -3.81 14.06 -3.56
CA GLY A 17 -3.50 15.12 -4.54
C GLY A 17 -2.03 15.53 -4.52
N CYS A 18 -1.39 15.55 -3.34
CA CYS A 18 0.05 15.77 -3.22
C CYS A 18 0.89 14.64 -3.82
N ALA A 19 0.44 13.38 -3.70
CA ALA A 19 1.10 12.24 -4.30
C ALA A 19 1.05 12.30 -5.83
N ASP A 20 -0.12 12.61 -6.40
CA ASP A 20 -0.32 12.68 -7.85
C ASP A 20 0.35 13.89 -8.50
N ALA A 21 0.35 15.04 -7.82
CA ALA A 21 1.08 16.23 -8.28
C ALA A 21 2.59 16.19 -7.96
N GLU A 22 3.07 15.12 -7.33
CA GLU A 22 4.43 14.96 -6.79
C GLU A 22 4.89 16.08 -5.84
N ALA A 23 3.95 16.84 -5.28
CA ALA A 23 4.18 18.04 -4.49
C ALA A 23 4.82 17.74 -3.12
N GLN A 24 5.55 18.72 -2.60
CA GLN A 24 6.10 18.67 -1.25
C GLN A 24 5.09 19.22 -0.23
N CYS A 25 4.29 18.34 0.36
CA CYS A 25 3.25 18.69 1.32
C CYS A 25 3.67 18.44 2.77
N ALA A 26 4.92 18.79 3.13
CA ALA A 26 5.56 18.41 4.40
C ALA A 26 4.72 18.73 5.65
N LYS A 27 4.07 19.90 5.70
CA LYS A 27 3.23 20.29 6.84
C LYS A 27 1.98 19.41 6.99
N VAL A 28 1.32 19.08 5.88
CA VAL A 28 0.13 18.22 5.88
C VAL A 28 0.52 16.80 6.24
N LEU A 29 1.61 16.28 5.64
CA LEU A 29 2.12 14.94 5.92
C LEU A 29 2.49 14.74 7.38
N ALA A 30 3.18 15.71 8.00
CA ALA A 30 3.53 15.65 9.42
C ALA A 30 2.30 15.64 10.32
N ARG A 31 1.28 16.46 10.00
CA ARG A 31 0.01 16.48 10.73
C ARG A 31 -0.73 15.15 10.62
N VAL A 32 -0.86 14.62 9.42
CA VAL A 32 -1.57 13.35 9.17
C VAL A 32 -0.85 12.18 9.83
N ALA A 33 0.48 12.11 9.74
CA ALA A 33 1.26 11.05 10.40
C ALA A 33 1.03 11.02 11.91
N GLN A 34 1.03 12.18 12.58
CA GLN A 34 0.71 12.26 14.01
C GLN A 34 -0.71 11.79 14.33
N MET A 35 -1.69 12.10 13.48
CA MET A 35 -3.07 11.66 13.66
C MET A 35 -3.21 10.14 13.54
N THR A 36 -2.51 9.52 12.57
CA THR A 36 -2.57 8.08 12.33
C THR A 36 -1.82 7.27 13.40
N GLU A 37 -0.71 7.78 13.94
CA GLU A 37 0.07 7.10 14.99
C GLU A 37 -0.66 7.04 16.33
N ALA A 38 -1.47 8.05 16.63
CA ALA A 38 -2.25 8.14 17.87
C ALA A 38 -3.62 7.42 17.80
N GLY A 39 -3.90 6.72 16.71
CA GLY A 39 -5.25 6.44 16.25
C GLY A 39 -5.66 4.98 16.13
N ASP A 40 -6.97 4.74 16.03
CA ASP A 40 -7.52 3.46 15.59
C ASP A 40 -7.31 3.30 14.07
N GLY A 41 -6.62 2.24 13.66
CA GLY A 41 -6.31 1.96 12.26
C GLY A 41 -7.55 1.91 11.36
N ARG A 42 -8.71 1.46 11.86
CA ARG A 42 -9.97 1.48 11.10
C ARG A 42 -10.49 2.88 10.88
N ARG A 43 -10.44 3.73 11.91
CA ARG A 43 -10.87 5.14 11.82
C ARG A 43 -10.06 5.91 10.79
N TYR A 44 -8.79 5.54 10.63
CA TYR A 44 -7.85 6.24 9.76
C TYR A 44 -7.43 5.41 8.55
N GLN A 45 -8.24 4.45 8.13
CA GLN A 45 -7.94 3.57 6.99
C GLN A 45 -7.60 4.37 5.73
N ARG A 46 -8.42 5.34 5.35
CA ARG A 46 -8.19 6.17 4.15
C ARG A 46 -6.98 7.10 4.29
N LEU A 47 -6.73 7.66 5.47
CA LEU A 47 -5.53 8.46 5.74
C LEU A 47 -4.24 7.62 5.61
N ASN A 48 -4.26 6.41 6.16
CA ASN A 48 -3.17 5.46 6.06
C ASN A 48 -2.95 5.03 4.60
N PHE A 49 -4.02 4.80 3.84
CA PHE A 49 -3.92 4.59 2.39
C PHE A 49 -3.26 5.78 1.69
N ALA A 50 -3.73 7.02 1.95
CA ALA A 50 -3.18 8.22 1.32
C ALA A 50 -1.67 8.42 1.63
N LEU A 51 -1.26 8.24 2.89
CA LEU A 51 0.15 8.26 3.27
C LEU A 51 0.95 7.15 2.57
N GLY A 52 0.38 5.95 2.53
CA GLY A 52 0.93 4.82 1.79
C GLY A 52 1.21 5.16 0.33
N SER A 53 0.21 5.69 -0.37
CA SER A 53 0.30 6.09 -1.79
C SER A 53 1.32 7.19 -2.00
N TYR A 54 1.38 8.18 -1.10
CA TYR A 54 2.41 9.22 -1.14
C TYR A 54 3.83 8.62 -1.09
N TYR A 55 4.08 7.71 -0.14
CA TYR A 55 5.40 7.10 0.00
C TYR A 55 5.71 6.09 -1.11
N LEU A 56 4.70 5.41 -1.64
CA LEU A 56 4.85 4.55 -2.81
C LEU A 56 5.36 5.35 -4.02
N ARG A 57 4.76 6.51 -4.31
CA ARG A 57 5.21 7.44 -5.38
C ARG A 57 6.63 7.92 -5.16
N LYS A 58 7.03 8.20 -3.91
CA LYS A 58 8.40 8.57 -3.55
C LYS A 58 9.37 7.37 -3.50
N LYS A 59 8.91 6.16 -3.85
CA LYS A 59 9.67 4.90 -3.81
C LYS A 59 10.20 4.53 -2.43
N ASP A 60 9.63 5.11 -1.38
CA ASP A 60 9.88 4.71 -0.01
C ASP A 60 8.94 3.56 0.34
N TYR A 61 9.31 2.38 -0.14
CA TYR A 61 8.47 1.18 -0.01
C TYR A 61 8.31 0.74 1.45
N ALA A 62 9.27 1.03 2.32
CA ALA A 62 9.19 0.69 3.73
C ALA A 62 8.06 1.47 4.43
N ARG A 63 8.01 2.80 4.23
CA ARG A 63 6.91 3.62 4.75
C ARG A 63 5.58 3.31 4.06
N ALA A 64 5.60 3.08 2.74
CA ALA A 64 4.39 2.71 2.00
C ALA A 64 3.72 1.46 2.59
N ILE A 65 4.49 0.38 2.79
CA ILE A 65 4.02 -0.86 3.42
C ILE A 65 3.48 -0.57 4.83
N SER A 66 4.24 0.17 5.65
CA SER A 66 3.86 0.45 7.03
C SER A 66 2.50 1.12 7.13
N TYR A 67 2.26 2.17 6.34
CA TYR A 67 0.99 2.90 6.39
C TYR A 67 -0.15 2.08 5.77
N MET A 68 0.05 1.43 4.62
CA MET A 68 -1.00 0.61 4.01
C MET A 68 -1.40 -0.58 4.91
N GLU A 69 -0.45 -1.21 5.60
CA GLU A 69 -0.74 -2.26 6.60
C GLU A 69 -1.46 -1.73 7.84
N ALA A 70 -1.21 -0.47 8.23
CA ALA A 70 -1.93 0.16 9.34
C ALA A 70 -3.39 0.49 8.98
N GLY A 71 -3.66 0.82 7.70
CA GLY A 71 -5.00 1.05 7.19
C GLY A 71 -5.77 -0.21 6.80
N ARG A 72 -5.09 -1.33 6.60
CA ARG A 72 -5.70 -2.60 6.17
C ARG A 72 -6.54 -3.23 7.28
N ASP A 73 -7.75 -3.69 6.95
CA ASP A 73 -8.54 -4.55 7.84
C ASP A 73 -7.90 -5.94 7.91
N LYS A 74 -7.10 -6.15 8.96
CA LYS A 74 -6.36 -7.40 9.18
C LYS A 74 -7.26 -8.61 9.39
N SER A 75 -8.49 -8.43 9.85
CA SER A 75 -9.46 -9.54 9.97
C SER A 75 -9.96 -10.03 8.62
N ASN A 76 -9.86 -9.19 7.58
CA ASN A 76 -10.28 -9.47 6.20
C ASN A 76 -9.19 -9.07 5.19
N LYS A 77 -7.92 -9.37 5.51
CA LYS A 77 -6.70 -8.74 4.96
C LYS A 77 -6.62 -8.50 3.45
N ASN A 78 -7.22 -9.35 2.62
CA ASN A 78 -7.11 -9.27 1.14
C ASN A 78 -8.49 -9.21 0.46
N LYS A 79 -9.56 -9.08 1.25
CA LYS A 79 -10.93 -8.98 0.74
C LYS A 79 -11.22 -7.56 0.27
N ILE A 80 -11.68 -7.42 -0.96
CA ILE A 80 -11.96 -6.11 -1.58
C ILE A 80 -13.21 -5.44 -0.99
N GLU A 81 -14.06 -6.20 -0.30
CA GLU A 81 -15.24 -5.68 0.39
C GLU A 81 -14.87 -4.98 1.71
N ALA A 82 -13.69 -5.25 2.25
CA ALA A 82 -13.19 -4.70 3.51
C ALA A 82 -12.01 -3.72 3.33
N ASN A 83 -11.40 -3.70 2.14
CA ASN A 83 -10.22 -2.90 1.85
C ASN A 83 -10.35 -2.29 0.46
N ASP A 84 -9.89 -1.05 0.33
CA ASP A 84 -9.84 -0.38 -0.96
C ASP A 84 -8.96 -1.18 -1.96
N PRO A 85 -9.48 -1.55 -3.15
CA PRO A 85 -8.73 -2.31 -4.15
C PRO A 85 -7.46 -1.60 -4.64
N GLU A 86 -7.47 -0.27 -4.71
CA GLU A 86 -6.29 0.52 -5.09
C GLU A 86 -5.22 0.46 -4.00
N MET A 87 -5.62 0.54 -2.72
CA MET A 87 -4.72 0.33 -1.59
C MET A 87 -4.10 -1.07 -1.63
N LEU A 88 -4.90 -2.11 -1.89
CA LEU A 88 -4.40 -3.48 -2.00
C LEU A 88 -3.39 -3.63 -3.16
N ALA A 89 -3.68 -3.08 -4.33
CA ALA A 89 -2.76 -3.10 -5.46
C ALA A 89 -1.45 -2.37 -5.16
N GLY A 90 -1.52 -1.18 -4.54
CA GLY A 90 -0.35 -0.42 -4.12
C GLY A 90 0.50 -1.14 -3.07
N LEU A 91 -0.14 -1.82 -2.11
CA LEU A 91 0.55 -2.63 -1.11
C LEU A 91 1.24 -3.83 -1.75
N ALA A 92 0.57 -4.51 -2.68
CA ALA A 92 1.14 -5.62 -3.44
C ALA A 92 2.33 -5.17 -4.30
N GLU A 93 2.28 -3.98 -4.91
CA GLU A 93 3.44 -3.38 -5.58
C GLU A 93 4.58 -3.14 -4.59
N ALA A 94 4.31 -2.51 -3.45
CA ALA A 94 5.35 -2.23 -2.46
C ALA A 94 6.01 -3.53 -1.95
N TYR A 95 5.21 -4.59 -1.77
CA TYR A 95 5.70 -5.93 -1.45
C TYR A 95 6.58 -6.52 -2.55
N PHE A 96 6.16 -6.42 -3.81
CA PHE A 96 6.97 -6.84 -4.94
C PHE A 96 8.33 -6.11 -4.98
N ARG A 97 8.33 -4.79 -4.83
CA ARG A 97 9.55 -3.95 -4.86
C ARG A 97 10.52 -4.26 -3.72
N THR A 98 10.02 -4.80 -2.61
CA THR A 98 10.81 -5.20 -1.44
C THR A 98 11.06 -6.70 -1.38
N LYS A 99 10.83 -7.43 -2.48
CA LYS A 99 11.02 -8.88 -2.62
C LYS A 99 10.15 -9.74 -1.68
N LYS A 100 9.09 -9.17 -1.11
CA LYS A 100 8.05 -9.87 -0.35
C LYS A 100 7.01 -10.48 -1.30
N PHE A 101 7.49 -11.33 -2.20
CA PHE A 101 6.72 -11.78 -3.35
C PHE A 101 5.50 -12.61 -2.95
N SER A 102 5.62 -13.45 -1.91
CA SER A 102 4.51 -14.26 -1.40
C SER A 102 3.32 -13.40 -0.98
N GLU A 103 3.57 -12.32 -0.25
CA GLU A 103 2.54 -11.42 0.28
C GLU A 103 1.85 -10.66 -0.86
N GLY A 104 2.62 -10.15 -1.83
CA GLY A 104 2.06 -9.47 -3.00
C GLY A 104 1.24 -10.40 -3.89
N LEU A 105 1.69 -11.65 -4.09
CA LEU A 105 0.96 -12.65 -4.88
C LEU A 105 -0.34 -13.08 -4.21
N GLU A 106 -0.37 -13.19 -2.87
CA GLU A 106 -1.61 -13.51 -2.14
C GLU A 106 -2.68 -12.42 -2.33
N ILE A 107 -2.28 -11.15 -2.33
CA ILE A 107 -3.18 -10.03 -2.58
C ILE A 107 -3.74 -10.11 -4.01
N PHE A 108 -2.89 -10.23 -5.02
CA PHE A 108 -3.35 -10.28 -6.41
C PHE A 108 -4.18 -11.53 -6.72
N PHE A 109 -3.89 -12.66 -6.08
CA PHE A 109 -4.72 -13.85 -6.17
C PHE A 109 -6.16 -13.59 -5.69
N GLU A 110 -6.32 -12.99 -4.51
CA GLU A 110 -7.66 -12.66 -4.00
C GLU A 110 -8.37 -11.63 -4.88
N MET A 111 -7.68 -10.55 -5.27
CA MET A 111 -8.24 -9.54 -6.17
C MET A 111 -8.67 -10.14 -7.52
N SER A 112 -7.97 -11.15 -8.04
CA SER A 112 -8.28 -11.76 -9.34
C SER A 112 -9.63 -12.49 -9.39
N LYS A 113 -10.20 -12.84 -8.23
CA LYS A 113 -11.52 -13.48 -8.14
C LYS A 113 -12.64 -12.54 -8.57
N GLU A 114 -12.47 -11.25 -8.30
CA GLU A 114 -13.44 -10.19 -8.59
C GLU A 114 -13.02 -9.33 -9.79
N PHE A 115 -11.71 -9.15 -9.98
CA PHE A 115 -11.11 -8.41 -11.09
C PHE A 115 -10.22 -9.34 -11.95
N PRO A 116 -10.79 -10.12 -12.89
CA PRO A 116 -10.03 -11.09 -13.68
C PRO A 116 -8.80 -10.54 -14.41
N VAL A 117 -8.81 -9.24 -14.76
CA VAL A 117 -7.66 -8.55 -15.38
C VAL A 117 -6.40 -8.58 -14.50
N VAL A 118 -6.54 -8.63 -13.18
CA VAL A 118 -5.44 -8.68 -12.21
C VAL A 118 -4.63 -9.97 -12.34
N ARG A 119 -5.22 -11.04 -12.89
CA ARG A 119 -4.53 -12.32 -13.09
C ARG A 119 -3.24 -12.17 -13.93
N GLN A 120 -3.24 -11.29 -14.93
CA GLN A 120 -2.06 -11.05 -15.76
C GLN A 120 -0.90 -10.46 -14.92
N ILE A 121 -1.21 -9.59 -13.96
CA ILE A 121 -0.25 -9.01 -13.03
C ILE A 121 0.31 -10.10 -12.10
N GLN A 122 -0.58 -10.95 -11.57
CA GLN A 122 -0.19 -12.08 -10.72
C GLN A 122 0.76 -13.04 -11.45
N GLU A 123 0.44 -13.42 -12.69
CA GLU A 123 1.28 -14.32 -13.50
C GLU A 123 2.65 -13.72 -13.80
N ALA A 124 2.71 -12.43 -14.15
CA ALA A 124 3.97 -11.72 -14.35
C ALA A 124 4.84 -11.70 -13.08
N MET A 125 4.24 -11.43 -11.91
CA MET A 125 4.95 -11.44 -10.63
C MET A 125 5.43 -12.83 -10.24
N GLN A 126 4.63 -13.87 -10.51
CA GLN A 126 5.00 -15.25 -10.23
C GLN A 126 6.20 -15.69 -11.07
N GLY A 127 6.30 -15.23 -12.32
CA GLY A 127 7.47 -15.43 -13.17
C GLY A 127 8.74 -14.84 -12.57
N VAL A 128 8.69 -13.58 -12.13
CA VAL A 128 9.84 -12.91 -11.46
C VAL A 128 10.23 -13.64 -10.18
N TYR A 129 9.26 -13.98 -9.33
CA TYR A 129 9.51 -14.71 -8.09
C TYR A 129 10.21 -16.06 -8.34
N SER A 130 9.75 -16.79 -9.36
CA SER A 130 10.34 -18.09 -9.73
C SER A 130 11.79 -17.96 -10.20
N MET A 131 12.12 -16.89 -10.92
CA MET A 131 13.49 -16.61 -11.36
C MET A 131 14.42 -16.23 -10.19
N GLU A 132 13.93 -15.40 -9.26
CA GLU A 132 14.68 -15.02 -8.05
C GLU A 132 14.95 -16.23 -7.14
N GLN A 133 13.97 -17.11 -6.95
CA GLN A 133 14.14 -18.34 -6.14
C GLN A 133 15.12 -19.33 -6.77
N ARG A 134 15.06 -19.54 -8.10
CA ARG A 134 16.05 -20.36 -8.82
C ARG A 134 17.46 -19.81 -8.64
N SER A 135 17.63 -18.50 -8.86
CA SER A 135 18.92 -17.83 -8.69
C SER A 135 19.47 -17.97 -7.26
N ALA A 136 18.61 -17.88 -6.23
CA ALA A 136 19.02 -18.08 -4.83
C ALA A 136 19.36 -19.55 -4.50
N GLY A 137 18.70 -20.50 -5.15
CA GLY A 137 18.99 -21.94 -5.03
C GLY A 137 20.33 -22.34 -5.67
N ASP A 138 20.66 -21.73 -6.81
CA ASP A 138 21.90 -21.98 -7.56
C ASP A 138 23.16 -21.46 -6.83
N VAL A 139 23.01 -20.53 -5.87
CA VAL A 139 24.12 -19.95 -5.10
C VAL A 139 24.61 -20.86 -3.95
N LYS A 140 23.97 -22.01 -3.68
CA LYS A 140 24.44 -22.97 -2.67
C LYS A 140 25.35 -24.04 -3.26
N ILE A 141 26.56 -23.66 -3.66
CA ILE A 141 27.69 -24.59 -3.80
C ILE A 141 28.96 -23.91 -3.27
N LEU A 142 29.23 -24.05 -1.97
CA LEU A 142 30.57 -24.03 -1.36
C LEU A 142 30.56 -24.94 -0.12
#